data_AF-A0A7V8A5V8-F1
#
_entry.id   AF-A0A7V8A5V8-F1
#
_cell.length_a   1.000
_cell.length_b   1.000
_cell.length_c   1.000
_cell.angle_alpha   90.00
_cell.angle_beta   90.00
_cell.angle_gamma   90.00
#
_symmetry.space_group_name_H-M   'P 1'
#
loop_
_entity.id
_entity.type
_entity.pdbx_description
1 polymer ?
#
loop_
_entity_poly.entity_id
_entity_poly.type
_entity_poly.pdbx_seq_one_letter_code
_entity_poly.pdbx_strand_id
1 'polypeptide(L)'
;MLLVYEGGVLMNLFSKDKEIIFKIVNGILLIWFIAAVILTANSIIEYVVREPIPTYQEFRETEFKNYPEEKGNKMTEAEVRKMYEQSYQGRDSYSLRFMFTSLANVFIVGGAILVINKTPKEKVSKIIYIKPEE
;
A
#
# COMPACT_ATOMS: atom_id res chain seq x y z
N MET A 1 -29.27 11.64 32.17
CA MET A 1 -29.57 11.15 30.80
C MET A 1 -28.27 11.21 30.00
N LEU A 2 -27.63 10.07 29.76
CA LEU A 2 -26.40 9.97 28.96
C LEU A 2 -26.61 8.85 27.95
N LEU A 3 -26.74 9.21 26.69
CA LEU A 3 -26.79 8.29 25.57
C LEU A 3 -25.35 8.11 25.08
N VAL A 4 -24.75 6.97 25.38
CA VAL A 4 -23.44 6.58 24.83
C VAL A 4 -23.71 5.86 23.51
N TYR A 5 -23.27 6.48 22.41
CA TYR A 5 -23.44 5.96 21.06
C TYR A 5 -22.18 5.15 20.68
N GLU A 6 -22.23 3.82 20.83
CA GLU A 6 -21.19 2.95 20.26
C GLU A 6 -21.45 2.74 18.76
N GLY A 7 -20.97 3.69 17.95
CA GLY A 7 -20.99 3.63 16.50
C GLY A 7 -19.94 2.72 15.87
N GLY A 8 -19.51 1.65 16.56
CA GLY A 8 -18.53 0.70 16.04
C GLY A 8 -19.20 -0.39 15.19
N VAL A 9 -18.80 -0.54 13.93
CA VAL A 9 -19.10 -1.77 13.17
C VAL A 9 -18.22 -2.88 13.76
N LEU A 10 -18.79 -3.71 14.63
CA LEU A 10 -18.07 -4.85 15.19
C LEU A 10 -17.86 -5.91 14.09
N MET A 11 -16.74 -5.83 13.36
CA MET A 11 -16.41 -6.77 12.28
C MET A 11 -15.91 -8.08 12.87
N ASN A 12 -16.79 -9.08 12.92
CA ASN A 12 -16.43 -10.40 13.41
C ASN A 12 -15.99 -11.32 12.25
N LEU A 13 -14.71 -11.28 11.88
CA LEU A 13 -14.15 -12.04 10.75
C LEU A 13 -14.27 -13.57 10.91
N PHE A 14 -14.24 -14.07 12.15
CA PHE A 14 -14.23 -15.50 12.45
C PHE A 14 -15.35 -15.88 13.45
N SER A 15 -16.55 -15.31 13.29
CA SER A 15 -17.68 -15.66 14.16
C SER A 15 -18.03 -17.14 14.06
N LYS A 16 -18.46 -17.75 15.19
CA LYS A 16 -18.86 -19.17 15.20
C LYS A 16 -19.99 -19.44 14.19
N ASP A 17 -20.90 -18.49 14.03
CA ASP A 17 -22.09 -18.57 13.18
C ASP A 17 -21.79 -18.50 11.67
N LYS A 18 -20.57 -18.12 11.29
CA LYS A 18 -20.15 -18.14 9.88
C LYS A 18 -19.83 -19.55 9.41
N GLU A 19 -20.30 -19.87 8.21
CA GLU A 19 -19.93 -21.10 7.52
C GLU A 19 -18.40 -21.17 7.35
N ILE A 20 -17.89 -22.40 7.30
CA ILE A 20 -16.44 -22.65 7.21
C ILE A 20 -15.82 -21.99 5.97
N ILE A 21 -16.57 -21.93 4.87
CA ILE A 21 -16.16 -21.30 3.62
C ILE A 21 -15.88 -19.80 3.84
N PHE A 22 -16.76 -19.08 4.55
CA PHE A 22 -16.55 -17.66 4.85
C PHE A 22 -15.35 -17.42 5.75
N LYS A 23 -15.08 -18.31 6.71
CA LYS A 23 -13.89 -18.23 7.57
C LYS A 23 -12.60 -18.40 6.76
N ILE A 24 -12.58 -19.35 5.82
CA ILE A 24 -11.42 -19.57 4.93
C ILE A 24 -11.21 -18.34 4.03
N VAL A 25 -12.26 -17.83 3.39
CA VAL A 25 -12.19 -16.64 2.53
C VAL A 25 -11.68 -15.43 3.31
N ASN A 26 -12.17 -15.21 4.53
CA ASN A 26 -11.69 -14.14 5.41
C ASN A 26 -10.21 -14.31 5.77
N GLY A 27 -9.75 -15.54 6.02
CA GLY A 27 -8.33 -15.81 6.25
C GLY A 27 -7.46 -15.44 5.04
N ILE A 28 -7.86 -15.86 3.84
CA ILE A 28 -7.14 -15.54 2.60
C ILE A 28 -7.12 -14.02 2.36
N LEU A 29 -8.27 -13.36 2.49
CA LEU A 29 -8.38 -11.91 2.33
C LEU A 29 -7.54 -11.15 3.35
N LEU A 30 -7.48 -11.61 4.59
CA LEU A 30 -6.67 -10.98 5.63
C LEU A 30 -5.17 -11.09 5.32
N ILE A 31 -4.70 -12.27 4.90
CA ILE A 31 -3.30 -12.48 4.51
C ILE A 31 -2.95 -11.60 3.31
N TRP A 32 -3.83 -11.55 2.30
CA TRP A 32 -3.67 -10.66 1.14
C TRP A 32 -3.62 -9.21 1.58
N PHE A 33 -4.54 -8.77 2.44
CA PHE A 33 -4.59 -7.39 2.91
C PHE A 33 -3.28 -6.97 3.59
N ILE A 34 -2.74 -7.81 4.47
CA ILE A 34 -1.45 -7.57 5.13
C ILE A 34 -0.33 -7.43 4.08
N ALA A 35 -0.28 -8.34 3.09
CA ALA A 35 0.71 -8.25 2.02
C ALA A 35 0.58 -6.96 1.20
N ALA A 36 -0.65 -6.55 0.86
CA ALA A 36 -0.91 -5.32 0.12
C ALA A 36 -0.47 -4.07 0.91
N VAL A 37 -0.70 -4.06 2.23
CA VAL A 37 -0.25 -2.97 3.11
C VAL A 37 1.28 -2.89 3.15
N ILE A 38 1.98 -4.03 3.30
CA ILE A 38 3.44 -4.07 3.31
C ILE A 38 4.02 -3.56 1.98
N LEU A 39 3.50 -4.02 0.84
CA LEU A 39 3.94 -3.57 -0.47
C LEU A 39 3.73 -2.06 -0.65
N THR A 40 2.57 -1.56 -0.23
CA THR A 40 2.26 -0.12 -0.29
C THR A 40 3.19 0.70 0.59
N ALA A 41 3.45 0.26 1.81
CA ALA A 41 4.38 0.94 2.73
C ALA A 41 5.80 1.01 2.14
N ASN A 42 6.28 -0.09 1.57
CA ASN A 42 7.60 -0.13 0.92
C ASN A 42 7.66 0.84 -0.28
N SER A 43 6.62 0.88 -1.12
CA SER A 43 6.56 1.83 -2.25
C SER A 43 6.54 3.28 -1.80
N ILE A 44 5.82 3.59 -0.73
CA ILE A 44 5.78 4.94 -0.16
C ILE A 44 7.16 5.33 0.38
N ILE A 45 7.83 4.43 1.12
CA ILE A 45 9.18 4.68 1.64
C ILE A 45 10.15 4.90 0.48
N GLU A 46 10.13 4.07 -0.55
CA GLU A 46 10.98 4.23 -1.74
C GLU A 46 10.74 5.58 -2.43
N TYR A 47 9.48 6.01 -2.53
CA TYR A 47 9.15 7.31 -3.13
C TYR A 47 9.60 8.50 -2.27
N VAL A 48 9.45 8.42 -0.94
CA VAL A 48 9.76 9.53 -0.01
C VAL A 48 11.26 9.65 0.26
N VAL A 49 11.96 8.52 0.38
CA VAL A 49 13.41 8.46 0.68
C VAL A 49 14.26 8.50 -0.59
N ARG A 50 13.63 8.59 -1.76
CA ARG A 50 14.28 8.70 -3.06
C ARG A 50 15.34 9.82 -3.07
N GLU A 51 16.54 9.44 -3.48
CA GLU A 51 17.58 10.41 -3.82
C GLU A 51 17.20 11.22 -5.07
N PRO A 52 17.56 12.51 -5.12
CA PRO A 52 17.33 13.34 -6.30
C PRO A 52 18.02 12.71 -7.51
N ILE A 53 17.33 12.72 -8.66
CA ILE A 53 17.91 12.25 -9.91
C ILE A 53 19.03 13.24 -10.28
N PRO A 54 20.29 12.78 -10.40
CA PRO A 54 21.38 13.67 -10.78
C PRO A 54 21.11 14.23 -12.17
N THR A 55 21.54 15.46 -12.41
CA THR A 55 21.54 16.02 -13.75
C THR A 55 22.49 15.23 -14.65
N TYR A 56 22.30 15.32 -15.97
CA TYR A 56 23.22 14.66 -16.91
C TYR A 56 24.68 15.10 -16.68
N GLN A 57 24.92 16.36 -16.33
CA GLN A 57 26.26 16.86 -16.01
C GLN A 57 26.83 16.21 -14.75
N GLU A 58 26.06 16.13 -13.66
CA GLU A 58 26.50 15.46 -12.42
C GLU A 58 26.79 13.97 -12.63
N PHE A 59 25.93 13.28 -13.38
CA PHE A 59 26.12 11.87 -13.72
C PHE A 59 27.37 11.67 -14.59
N ARG A 60 27.54 12.52 -15.62
CA ARG A 60 28.71 12.50 -16.50
C ARG A 60 29.99 12.70 -15.72
N GLU A 61 30.06 13.69 -14.83
CA GLU A 61 31.25 13.99 -14.04
C GLU A 61 31.62 12.86 -13.09
N THR A 62 30.62 12.18 -12.51
CA THR A 62 30.83 11.06 -11.59
C THR A 62 31.31 9.81 -12.34
N GLU A 63 30.65 9.45 -13.43
CA GLU A 63 31.01 8.26 -14.22
C GLU A 63 32.34 8.45 -14.98
N PHE A 64 32.55 9.58 -15.66
CA PHE A 64 33.84 9.82 -16.36
C PHE A 64 35.04 9.89 -15.40
N LYS A 65 34.84 10.34 -14.15
CA LYS A 65 35.91 10.38 -13.15
C LYS A 65 36.26 9.00 -12.59
N ASN A 66 35.30 8.07 -12.57
CA ASN A 66 35.46 6.72 -12.04
C ASN A 66 35.92 5.68 -13.09
N TYR A 67 35.93 6.03 -14.38
CA TYR A 67 36.56 5.27 -15.45
C TYR A 67 37.89 5.91 -15.86
N PRO A 68 38.98 5.74 -15.09
CA PRO A 68 40.30 6.21 -15.50
C PRO A 68 40.71 5.52 -16.79
N GLU A 69 41.41 6.26 -17.66
CA GLU A 69 41.78 5.94 -19.05
C GLU A 69 42.61 4.64 -19.26
N GLU A 70 42.72 3.76 -18.28
CA GLU A 70 43.66 2.65 -18.23
C GLU A 70 43.35 1.49 -19.21
N LYS A 71 42.25 1.52 -19.97
CA LYS A 71 41.88 0.40 -20.87
C LYS A 71 41.43 0.76 -22.28
N GLY A 72 41.77 1.95 -22.79
CA GLY A 72 41.60 2.30 -24.22
C GLY A 72 40.17 2.37 -24.76
N ASN A 73 39.16 1.90 -24.03
CA ASN A 73 37.74 2.07 -24.32
C ASN A 73 37.24 3.33 -23.62
N LYS A 74 37.47 4.49 -24.25
CA LYS A 74 36.77 5.71 -23.87
C LYS A 74 35.31 5.55 -24.25
N MET A 75 34.45 5.39 -23.26
CA MET A 75 33.01 5.41 -23.50
C MET A 75 32.65 6.75 -24.15
N THR A 76 31.99 6.69 -25.29
CA THR A 76 31.58 7.87 -26.05
C THR A 76 30.52 8.65 -25.29
N GLU A 77 30.44 9.95 -25.54
CA GLU A 77 29.42 10.81 -24.92
C GLU A 77 27.99 10.30 -25.19
N ALA A 78 27.77 9.69 -26.36
CA ALA A 78 26.53 9.04 -26.73
C ALA A 78 26.20 7.82 -25.86
N GLU A 79 27.19 7.01 -25.50
CA GLU A 79 27.01 5.84 -24.62
C GLU A 79 26.70 6.26 -23.19
N VAL A 80 27.37 7.30 -22.67
CA VAL A 80 27.08 7.86 -21.34
C VAL A 80 25.69 8.49 -21.29
N ARG A 81 25.29 9.19 -22.38
CA ARG A 81 23.92 9.71 -22.50
C ARG A 81 22.88 8.60 -22.52
N LYS A 82 23.14 7.51 -23.25
CA LYS A 82 22.24 6.36 -23.31
C LYS A 82 22.12 5.67 -21.94
N MET A 83 23.21 5.53 -21.19
CA MET A 83 23.15 5.00 -19.82
C MET A 83 22.35 5.91 -18.90
N TYR A 84 22.59 7.23 -18.96
CA TYR A 84 21.80 8.19 -18.18
C TYR A 84 20.30 8.07 -18.50
N GLU A 85 19.95 8.01 -19.77
CA GLU A 85 18.56 7.84 -20.20
C GLU A 85 17.98 6.50 -19.71
N GLN A 86 18.71 5.40 -19.83
CA GLN A 86 18.25 4.09 -19.33
C GLN A 86 18.11 4.02 -17.81
N SER A 87 19.02 4.64 -17.08
CA SER A 87 19.04 4.61 -15.62
C SER A 87 17.96 5.50 -15.02
N TYR A 88 17.62 6.62 -15.65
CA TYR A 88 16.79 7.65 -15.02
C TYR A 88 15.52 8.04 -15.80
N GLN A 89 15.43 7.80 -17.11
CA GLN A 89 14.15 7.98 -17.81
C GLN A 89 13.17 6.87 -17.43
N GLY A 90 11.99 7.26 -16.96
CA GLY A 90 10.88 6.35 -16.66
C GLY A 90 10.82 5.83 -15.22
N ARG A 91 11.86 6.04 -14.41
CA ARG A 91 11.88 5.64 -12.98
C ARG A 91 10.72 6.26 -12.19
N ASP A 92 10.41 7.52 -12.47
CA ASP A 92 9.34 8.29 -11.81
C ASP A 92 7.94 7.81 -12.20
N SER A 93 7.75 7.53 -13.49
CA SER A 93 6.45 7.06 -13.98
C SER A 93 6.15 5.64 -13.51
N TYR A 94 7.19 4.80 -13.39
CA TYR A 94 7.03 3.42 -12.92
C TYR A 94 6.73 3.36 -11.42
N SER A 95 7.53 4.05 -10.60
CA SER A 95 7.35 4.08 -9.14
C SER A 95 5.98 4.62 -8.72
N LEU A 96 5.52 5.72 -9.33
CA LEU A 96 4.18 6.27 -9.06
C LEU A 96 3.07 5.29 -9.44
N ARG A 97 3.13 4.67 -10.62
CA ARG A 97 2.14 3.69 -11.05
C ARG A 97 2.08 2.49 -10.11
N PHE A 98 3.24 2.00 -9.68
CA PHE A 98 3.33 0.90 -8.74
C PHE A 98 2.71 1.26 -7.39
N MET A 99 3.03 2.45 -6.86
CA MET A 99 2.46 2.96 -5.61
C MET A 99 0.92 3.07 -5.69
N PHE A 100 0.38 3.68 -6.75
CA PHE A 100 -1.07 3.80 -6.93
C PHE A 100 -1.76 2.45 -7.07
N THR A 101 -1.14 1.50 -7.78
CA THR A 101 -1.69 0.15 -7.96
C THR A 101 -1.73 -0.60 -6.62
N SER A 102 -0.65 -0.52 -5.84
CA SER A 102 -0.58 -1.14 -4.52
C SER A 102 -1.60 -0.53 -3.55
N LEU A 103 -1.73 0.79 -3.55
CA LEU A 103 -2.72 1.51 -2.74
C LEU A 103 -4.16 1.14 -3.12
N ALA A 104 -4.46 1.06 -4.42
CA ALA A 104 -5.76 0.61 -4.91
C ALA A 104 -6.06 -0.82 -4.44
N ASN A 105 -5.04 -1.71 -4.43
CA ASN A 105 -5.18 -3.08 -3.96
C ASN A 105 -5.54 -3.13 -2.46
N VAL A 106 -4.94 -2.27 -1.63
CA VAL A 106 -5.31 -2.11 -0.21
C VAL A 106 -6.79 -1.72 -0.07
N PHE A 107 -7.26 -0.76 -0.86
CA PHE A 107 -8.66 -0.33 -0.81
C PHE A 107 -9.63 -1.41 -1.30
N ILE A 108 -9.30 -2.12 -2.37
CA ILE A 108 -10.13 -3.20 -2.92
C ILE A 108 -10.27 -4.33 -1.90
N VAL A 109 -9.15 -4.82 -1.36
CA VAL A 109 -9.16 -5.95 -0.42
C VAL A 109 -9.76 -5.53 0.93
N GLY A 110 -9.40 -4.35 1.44
CA GLY A 110 -10.01 -3.81 2.65
C GLY A 110 -11.52 -3.60 2.50
N GLY A 111 -11.95 -3.09 1.34
CA GLY A 111 -13.35 -2.94 0.96
C GLY A 111 -14.07 -4.29 0.88
N ALA A 112 -13.46 -5.31 0.26
CA ALA A 112 -14.02 -6.66 0.19
C ALA A 112 -14.21 -7.27 1.58
N ILE A 113 -13.20 -7.14 2.46
CA ILE A 113 -13.29 -7.58 3.86
C ILE A 113 -14.45 -6.86 4.56
N LEU A 114 -14.62 -5.55 4.36
CA LEU A 114 -15.72 -4.77 4.92
C LEU A 114 -17.09 -5.25 4.42
N VAL A 115 -17.25 -5.45 3.12
CA VAL A 115 -18.54 -5.86 2.53
C VAL A 115 -18.92 -7.26 2.99
N ILE A 116 -17.98 -8.21 2.98
CA ILE A 116 -18.25 -9.61 3.36
C ILE A 116 -18.55 -9.73 4.86
N ASN A 117 -17.95 -8.88 5.68
CA ASN A 117 -18.08 -8.96 7.14
C ASN A 117 -19.06 -7.93 7.74
N LYS A 118 -19.81 -7.21 6.91
CA LYS A 118 -20.92 -6.37 7.39
C LYS A 118 -22.02 -7.25 7.96
N THR A 119 -22.10 -7.33 9.29
CA THR A 119 -23.30 -7.81 9.97
C THR A 119 -24.43 -6.82 9.71
N PRO A 120 -25.61 -7.28 9.23
CA PRO A 120 -26.80 -6.44 9.23
C PRO A 120 -27.03 -5.95 10.66
N LYS A 121 -27.20 -4.64 10.87
CA LYS A 121 -27.66 -4.10 12.14
C LYS A 121 -29.10 -4.59 12.35
N GLU A 122 -29.29 -5.78 12.88
CA GLU A 122 -30.56 -6.10 13.51
C GLU A 122 -30.77 -5.10 14.63
N LYS A 123 -31.92 -4.42 14.60
CA LYS A 123 -32.33 -3.35 15.50
C LYS A 123 -32.10 -3.75 16.96
N VAL A 124 -30.99 -3.33 17.56
CA VAL A 124 -30.86 -3.32 19.02
C VAL A 124 -31.61 -2.09 19.54
N SER A 125 -32.92 -2.11 19.43
CA SER A 125 -33.82 -1.29 20.25
C SER A 125 -34.42 -2.18 21.32
N LYS A 126 -33.58 -2.82 22.14
CA LYS A 126 -34.03 -3.32 23.44
C LYS A 126 -34.01 -2.12 24.38
N ILE A 127 -35.11 -1.37 24.39
CA ILE A 127 -35.38 -0.37 25.43
C ILE A 127 -35.58 -1.18 26.72
N ILE A 128 -34.57 -1.19 27.59
CA ILE A 128 -34.69 -1.72 28.94
C ILE A 128 -35.44 -0.65 29.75
N TYR A 129 -36.72 -0.87 29.99
CA TYR A 129 -37.48 -0.07 30.96
C TYR A 129 -37.01 -0.46 32.36
N ILE A 130 -36.17 0.38 32.96
CA ILE A 130 -35.96 0.34 34.41
C ILE A 130 -37.19 1.03 35.02
N LYS A 131 -38.07 0.23 35.62
CA LYS A 131 -39.21 0.73 36.38
C LYS A 131 -38.64 1.52 37.58
N PRO A 132 -39.05 2.78 37.81
CA PRO A 132 -38.65 3.46 39.03
C PRO A 132 -39.28 2.71 40.21
N GLU A 133 -38.46 2.29 41.16
CA GLU A 133 -38.94 1.92 42.49
C GLU A 133 -39.52 3.17 43.15
N GLU A 134 -40.69 3.01 43.76
CA GLU A 134 -41.51 4.06 44.39
C GLU A 134 -40.79 4.73 45.57
#